data_AF-A0A949H7P9-F1
#
_entry.id   AF-A0A949H7P9-F1
#
_cell.length_a   1.000
_cell.length_b   1.000
_cell.length_c   1.000
_cell.angle_alpha   90.00
_cell.angle_beta   90.00
_cell.angle_gamma   90.00
#
_symmetry.space_group_name_H-M   'P 1'
#
loop_
_entity.id
_entity.type
_entity.pdbx_description
1 polymer ?
#
loop_
_entity_poly.entity_id
_entity_poly.type
_entity_poly.pdbx_seq_one_letter_code
_entity_poly.pdbx_strand_id
1 'polypeptide(L)'
;TRLSDGARSLMYLAMRLAFAADDTERRGVALPILCDDPLVHLDDTRRPGAIGLLADASRTNQVLLFTCDDATVALARDNGAHVVHL
;
A
#
# COMPACT_ATOMS: atom_id res chain seq x y z
N THR A 1 16.63 5.25 20.18
CA THR A 1 15.41 4.41 20.14
C THR A 1 15.35 3.74 18.78
N ARG A 2 15.14 2.41 18.71
CA ARG A 2 15.01 1.68 17.44
C ARG A 2 13.54 1.31 17.23
N LEU A 3 13.00 1.56 16.03
CA LEU A 3 11.68 1.09 15.61
C LEU A 3 11.72 -0.42 15.38
N SER A 4 10.59 -1.11 15.59
CA SER A 4 10.43 -2.49 15.12
C SER A 4 10.36 -2.53 13.60
N ASP A 5 10.59 -3.70 13.01
CA ASP A 5 10.55 -3.86 11.55
C ASP A 5 9.18 -3.53 10.96
N GLY A 6 8.09 -3.91 11.63
CA GLY A 6 6.73 -3.54 11.24
C GLY A 6 6.49 -2.04 11.30
N ALA A 7 6.92 -1.36 12.38
CA ALA A 7 6.74 0.09 12.51
C ALA A 7 7.58 0.87 11.49
N ARG A 8 8.82 0.42 11.24
CA ARG A 8 9.71 0.98 10.23
C ARG A 8 9.16 0.79 8.82
N SER A 9 8.65 -0.41 8.50
CA SER A 9 8.03 -0.69 7.20
C SER A 9 6.79 0.17 6.96
N LEU A 10 5.93 0.31 7.96
CA LEU A 10 4.74 1.18 7.88
C LEU A 10 5.12 2.64 7.67
N MET A 11 6.12 3.14 8.41
CA MET A 11 6.63 4.51 8.24
C MET A 11 7.13 4.75 6.82
N TYR A 12 7.93 3.82 6.27
CA TYR A 12 8.42 3.94 4.90
C TYR A 12 7.30 3.89 3.86
N LEU A 13 6.29 3.02 4.05
CA LEU A 13 5.12 2.99 3.17
C LEU A 13 4.40 4.32 3.19
N ALA A 14 4.07 4.85 4.37
CA ALA A 14 3.39 6.13 4.52
C ALA A 14 4.15 7.29 3.86
N MET A 15 5.47 7.36 4.05
CA MET A 15 6.31 8.39 3.41
C MET A 15 6.30 8.30 1.88
N ARG A 16 6.35 7.08 1.32
CA ARG A 16 6.30 6.88 -0.14
C ARG A 16 4.95 7.30 -0.72
N LEU A 17 3.85 6.96 -0.05
CA LEU A 17 2.52 7.38 -0.48
C LEU A 17 2.36 8.90 -0.42
N ALA A 18 2.85 9.55 0.65
CA ALA A 18 2.84 11.00 0.76
C ALA A 18 3.66 11.68 -0.35
N PHE A 19 4.84 11.13 -0.68
CA PHE A 19 5.65 11.64 -1.78
C PHE A 19 4.98 11.46 -3.14
N ALA A 20 4.34 10.31 -3.38
CA ALA A 20 3.60 10.06 -4.62
C ALA A 20 2.42 11.03 -4.79
N ALA A 21 1.73 11.36 -3.68
CA ALA A 21 0.66 12.34 -3.68
C ALA A 21 1.19 13.76 -4.00
N ASP A 22 2.27 14.21 -3.34
CA ASP A 22 2.92 15.50 -3.62
C ASP A 22 3.40 15.61 -5.07
N ASP A 23 4.06 14.57 -5.59
CA ASP A 23 4.56 14.56 -6.96
C ASP A 23 3.42 14.62 -7.98
N THR A 24 2.30 13.92 -7.70
CA THR A 24 1.09 13.97 -8.52
C THR A 24 0.50 15.37 -8.57
N GLU A 25 0.38 16.04 -7.42
CA GLU A 25 -0.13 17.42 -7.34
C GLU A 25 0.78 18.41 -8.09
N ARG A 26 2.09 18.29 -7.91
CA ARG A 26 3.08 19.19 -8.52
C ARG A 26 3.21 19.02 -10.04
N ARG A 27 3.07 17.80 -10.55
CA ARG A 27 3.21 17.49 -11.98
C ARG A 27 1.90 17.49 -12.74
N GLY A 28 0.76 17.35 -12.04
CA GLY A 28 -0.55 17.14 -12.67
C GLY A 28 -0.69 15.80 -13.37
N VAL A 29 0.16 14.82 -13.05
CA VAL A 29 0.15 13.47 -13.65
C VAL A 29 0.20 12.44 -12.53
N ALA A 30 -0.79 11.54 -12.49
CA ALA A 30 -0.85 10.46 -11.51
C ALA A 30 -0.17 9.19 -12.05
N LEU A 31 1.11 9.00 -11.70
CA LEU A 31 1.85 7.78 -12.07
C LEU A 31 1.36 6.57 -11.24
N PRO A 32 1.38 5.36 -11.80
CA PRO A 32 1.00 4.16 -11.06
C PRO A 32 2.00 3.84 -9.94
N ILE A 33 1.49 3.33 -8.82
CA ILE A 33 2.26 2.87 -7.67
C ILE A 33 2.32 1.34 -7.71
N LEU A 34 3.53 0.81 -7.90
CA LEU A 34 3.78 -0.64 -7.88
C LEU A 34 4.29 -1.04 -6.50
N CYS A 35 3.64 -2.03 -5.89
CA CYS A 35 3.91 -2.52 -4.55
C CYS A 35 4.16 -4.02 -4.59
N ASP A 36 5.39 -4.44 -4.29
CA ASP A 36 5.76 -5.86 -4.18
C ASP A 36 5.88 -6.23 -2.69
N ASP A 37 4.91 -7.00 -2.20
CA ASP A 37 4.77 -7.44 -0.79
C ASP A 37 5.06 -6.35 0.27
N PRO A 38 4.46 -5.14 0.16
CA PRO A 38 4.76 -4.02 1.06
C PRO A 38 4.37 -4.29 2.53
N LEU A 39 3.57 -5.33 2.78
CA LEU A 39 2.99 -5.64 4.09
C LEU A 39 3.67 -6.82 4.80
N VAL A 40 4.72 -7.41 4.22
CA VAL A 40 5.36 -8.66 4.71
C VAL A 40 5.82 -8.59 6.18
N HIS A 41 6.16 -7.41 6.69
CA HIS A 41 6.61 -7.21 8.07
C HIS A 41 5.51 -6.73 9.03
N LEU A 42 4.27 -6.58 8.56
CA LEU A 42 3.14 -6.13 9.37
C LEU A 42 2.44 -7.33 10.02
N ASP A 43 2.15 -7.16 11.31
CA ASP A 43 1.22 -8.03 12.03
C ASP A 43 -0.23 -7.79 11.61
N ASP A 44 -1.11 -8.72 11.97
CA ASP A 44 -2.52 -8.73 11.58
C ASP A 44 -3.30 -7.50 12.09
N THR A 45 -2.79 -6.81 13.12
CA THR A 45 -3.43 -5.60 13.65
C THR A 45 -3.16 -4.37 12.79
N ARG A 46 -2.05 -4.36 12.03
CA ARG A 46 -1.62 -3.23 11.22
C ARG A 46 -1.91 -3.39 9.73
N ARG A 47 -1.98 -4.63 9.22
CA ARG A 47 -2.29 -4.89 7.80
C ARG A 47 -3.59 -4.22 7.32
N PRO A 48 -4.72 -4.28 8.06
CA PRO A 48 -5.96 -3.66 7.59
C PRO A 48 -5.82 -2.15 7.39
N GLY A 49 -5.15 -1.46 8.33
CA GLY A 49 -4.87 -0.02 8.20
C GLY A 49 -3.97 0.30 7.01
N ALA A 50 -2.93 -0.51 6.78
CA ALA A 50 -2.03 -0.32 5.65
C ALA A 50 -2.70 -0.57 4.29
N ILE A 51 -3.59 -1.57 4.18
CA ILE A 51 -4.43 -1.76 3.00
C ILE A 51 -5.37 -0.57 2.80
N GLY A 52 -5.96 -0.04 3.87
CA GLY A 52 -6.76 1.18 3.81
C GLY A 52 -5.98 2.37 3.23
N LEU A 53 -4.70 2.54 3.59
CA LEU A 53 -3.84 3.56 3.00
C LEU A 53 -3.60 3.36 1.50
N LEU A 54 -3.44 2.11 1.05
CA LEU A 54 -3.31 1.79 -0.37
C LEU A 54 -4.61 2.03 -1.13
N ALA A 55 -5.76 1.66 -0.56
CA ALA A 55 -7.08 1.95 -1.11
C ALA A 55 -7.31 3.46 -1.22
N ASP A 56 -6.88 4.22 -0.21
CA ASP A 56 -6.95 5.66 -0.21
C ASP A 56 -6.10 6.31 -1.31
N ALA A 57 -4.86 5.84 -1.47
CA ALA A 57 -3.99 6.27 -2.56
C ALA A 57 -4.55 5.90 -3.95
N SER A 58 -5.26 4.77 -4.04
CA SER A 58 -5.87 4.27 -5.28
C SER A 58 -6.90 5.22 -5.90
N ARG A 59 -7.45 6.13 -5.09
CA ARG A 59 -8.39 7.17 -5.54
C ARG A 59 -7.75 8.17 -6.50
N THR A 60 -6.42 8.34 -6.43
CA THR A 60 -5.69 9.31 -7.25
C THR A 60 -4.71 8.61 -8.19
N ASN A 61 -3.94 7.64 -7.69
CA ASN A 61 -2.92 6.92 -8.45
C ASN A 61 -3.37 5.46 -8.62
N GLN A 62 -3.18 4.86 -9.80
CA GLN A 62 -3.41 3.43 -9.94
C GLN A 62 -2.45 2.66 -9.02
N VAL A 63 -2.96 1.80 -8.15
CA VAL A 63 -2.15 0.94 -7.26
C VAL A 63 -2.14 -0.48 -7.80
N LEU A 64 -0.95 -1.02 -8.02
CA LEU A 64 -0.70 -2.41 -8.41
C LEU A 64 -0.01 -3.12 -7.24
N LEU A 65 -0.77 -3.96 -6.55
CA LEU A 65 -0.27 -4.74 -5.40
C LEU A 65 0.01 -6.18 -5.85
N PHE A 66 1.27 -6.59 -5.73
CA PHE A 66 1.71 -7.96 -5.90
C PHE A 66 1.88 -8.58 -4.53
N THR A 67 1.28 -9.76 -4.34
CA THR A 67 1.45 -10.51 -3.11
C THR A 67 1.21 -11.99 -3.32
N CYS A 68 1.89 -12.81 -2.52
CA CYS A 68 1.65 -14.24 -2.40
C CYS A 68 0.83 -14.62 -1.16
N ASP A 69 0.45 -13.64 -0.33
CA ASP A 69 -0.29 -13.86 0.91
C ASP A 69 -1.80 -13.76 0.70
N ASP A 70 -2.51 -14.88 0.83
CA ASP A 70 -3.96 -14.96 0.67
C ASP A 70 -4.72 -14.03 1.63
N ALA A 71 -4.18 -13.79 2.84
CA ALA A 71 -4.80 -12.86 3.79
C ALA A 71 -4.74 -11.42 3.27
N THR A 72 -3.62 -11.05 2.64
CA THR A 72 -3.47 -9.74 1.99
C THR A 72 -4.38 -9.62 0.77
N VAL A 73 -4.53 -10.68 -0.03
CA VAL A 73 -5.50 -10.71 -1.15
C VAL A 73 -6.93 -10.50 -0.66
N ALA A 74 -7.34 -11.19 0.40
CA ALA A 74 -8.66 -11.05 0.99
C ALA A 74 -8.91 -9.62 1.47
N LEU A 75 -7.98 -9.05 2.25
CA LEU A 75 -8.08 -7.66 2.71
C LEU A 75 -8.16 -6.67 1.55
N ALA A 76 -7.33 -6.84 0.51
CA ALA A 76 -7.37 -5.96 -0.65
C ALA A 76 -8.72 -6.04 -1.38
N ARG A 77 -9.27 -7.25 -1.56
CA ARG A 77 -10.59 -7.46 -2.16
C ARG A 77 -11.71 -6.79 -1.36
N ASP A 78 -11.67 -6.92 -0.03
CA ASP A 78 -12.63 -6.27 0.87
C ASP A 78 -12.56 -4.73 0.80
N ASN A 79 -11.41 -4.20 0.38
CA ASN A 79 -11.20 -2.77 0.11
C ASN A 79 -11.40 -2.38 -1.36
N GLY A 80 -12.05 -3.23 -2.16
CA GLY A 80 -12.45 -2.93 -3.53
C GLY A 80 -11.39 -3.19 -4.60
N ALA A 81 -10.27 -3.85 -4.26
CA ALA A 81 -9.27 -4.21 -5.25
C ALA A 81 -9.81 -5.25 -6.24
N HIS A 82 -9.49 -5.05 -7.53
CA HIS A 82 -9.68 -6.08 -8.55
C HIS A 82 -8.55 -7.11 -8.46
N VAL A 83 -8.91 -8.37 -8.18
CA VAL A 83 -7.93 -9.45 -8.00
C VAL A 83 -7.73 -10.20 -9.32
N VAL A 84 -6.47 -10.32 -9.74
CA VAL A 84 -6.05 -11.09 -10.92
C VAL A 84 -5.09 -12.18 -10.47
N HIS A 85 -5.36 -13.42 -10.89
CA HIS A 85 -4.43 -14.53 -10.73
C HIS A 85 -3.62 -14.69 -12.01
N LEU A 86 -2.29 -14.64 -11.89
CA LEU A 86 -1.35 -14.79 -13.00
C LEU A 86 -1.07 -16.26 -13.32
#